data_AF-A0AAI8R9F7-F1
#
_entry.id   AF-A0AAI8R9F7-F1
#
_cell.length_a   1.000
_cell.length_b   1.000
_cell.length_c   1.000
_cell.angle_alpha   90.00
_cell.angle_beta   90.00
_cell.angle_gamma   90.00
#
_symmetry.space_group_name_H-M   'P 1'
#
loop_
_entity.id
_entity.type
_entity.pdbx_description
1 polymer ?
#
loop_
_entity_poly.entity_id
_entity_poly.type
_entity_poly.pdbx_seq_one_letter_code
_entity_poly.pdbx_strand_id
1 'polypeptide(L)'
;MHERKQKMIELSDVYIALPGGPGTIEEITEVISWGRIGQHVNPCVLMNYKEFFDPFKQQYQAMVNQGFLTREEFDKILFADALTEIQPFVDQYIPPKIREYK
;
A
#
# COMPACT_ATOMS: atom_id res chain seq x y z
N MET A 1 -15.27 -14.91 -4.61
CA MET A 1 -14.03 -14.20 -4.18
C MET A 1 -14.09 -12.70 -4.46
N HIS A 2 -14.72 -12.24 -5.54
CA HIS A 2 -14.77 -10.82 -5.91
C HIS A 2 -15.65 -9.96 -4.96
N GLU A 3 -16.85 -10.43 -4.60
CA GLU A 3 -17.79 -9.66 -3.77
C GLU A 3 -17.29 -9.39 -2.34
N ARG A 4 -16.58 -10.36 -1.73
CA ARG A 4 -15.99 -10.19 -0.39
C ARG A 4 -14.91 -9.10 -0.38
N LYS A 5 -14.01 -9.14 -1.36
CA LYS A 5 -12.92 -8.15 -1.48
C LYS A 5 -13.48 -6.77 -1.79
N GLN A 6 -14.43 -6.65 -2.72
CA GLN A 6 -15.08 -5.38 -3.04
C GLN A 6 -15.75 -4.72 -1.83
N LYS A 7 -16.52 -5.48 -1.04
CA LYS A 7 -17.18 -4.92 0.15
C LYS A 7 -16.18 -4.50 1.23
N MET A 8 -15.06 -5.19 1.37
CA MET A 8 -13.98 -4.75 2.26
C MET A 8 -13.35 -3.44 1.79
N ILE A 9 -13.16 -3.25 0.49
CA ILE A 9 -12.62 -2.01 -0.10
C ILE A 9 -13.58 -0.84 0.12
N GLU A 10 -14.86 -1.02 -0.20
CA GLU A 10 -15.89 0.02 -0.09
C GLU A 10 -16.06 0.56 1.34
N LEU A 11 -15.83 -0.29 2.35
CA LEU A 11 -16.02 0.05 3.76
C LEU A 11 -14.72 0.44 4.48
N SER A 12 -13.57 0.32 3.83
CA SER A 12 -12.28 0.60 4.48
C SER A 12 -11.90 2.07 4.31
N ASP A 13 -11.37 2.67 5.36
CA ASP A 13 -10.69 3.98 5.30
C ASP A 13 -9.16 3.83 5.21
N VAL A 14 -8.63 2.64 5.53
CA VAL A 14 -7.20 2.31 5.48
C VAL A 14 -7.02 0.80 5.30
N TYR A 15 -6.03 0.39 4.51
CA TYR A 15 -5.61 -1.00 4.41
C TYR A 15 -4.33 -1.23 5.21
N ILE A 16 -4.33 -2.22 6.09
CA ILE A 16 -3.18 -2.54 6.94
C ILE A 16 -2.83 -4.01 6.77
N ALA A 17 -1.61 -4.29 6.31
CA ALA A 17 -1.04 -5.63 6.28
C ALA A 17 -0.15 -5.86 7.50
N LEU A 18 -0.43 -6.93 8.25
CA LEU A 18 0.45 -7.46 9.29
C LEU A 18 1.42 -8.50 8.68
N PRO A 19 2.52 -8.87 9.36
CA PRO A 19 3.38 -9.96 8.92
C PRO A 19 2.57 -11.23 8.60
N GLY A 20 2.80 -11.79 7.43
CA GLY A 20 2.00 -12.88 6.90
C GLY A 20 2.65 -13.56 5.70
N GLY A 21 2.00 -14.61 5.20
CA GLY A 21 2.48 -15.39 4.05
C GLY A 21 2.10 -14.77 2.70
N PRO A 22 2.20 -15.57 1.61
CA PRO A 22 1.89 -15.12 0.26
C PRO A 22 0.48 -14.54 0.09
N GLY A 23 -0.52 -15.06 0.81
CA GLY A 23 -1.89 -14.53 0.75
C GLY A 23 -1.98 -13.07 1.21
N THR A 24 -1.27 -12.71 2.28
CA THR A 24 -1.22 -11.33 2.77
C THR A 24 -0.52 -10.40 1.77
N ILE A 25 0.56 -10.90 1.15
CA ILE A 25 1.30 -10.15 0.12
C ILE A 25 0.43 -9.94 -1.13
N GLU A 26 -0.30 -10.98 -1.56
CA GLU A 26 -1.26 -10.87 -2.68
C GLU A 26 -2.32 -9.82 -2.39
N GLU A 27 -2.97 -9.86 -1.22
CA GLU A 27 -4.04 -8.93 -0.88
C GLU A 27 -3.54 -7.47 -0.79
N ILE A 28 -2.39 -7.21 -0.15
CA ILE A 28 -1.88 -5.83 -0.02
C ILE A 28 -1.37 -5.26 -1.34
N THR A 29 -0.74 -6.09 -2.19
CA THR A 29 -0.25 -5.62 -3.50
C THR A 29 -1.38 -5.36 -4.48
N GLU A 30 -2.50 -6.09 -4.37
CA GLU A 30 -3.71 -5.87 -5.14
C GLU A 30 -4.32 -4.50 -4.82
N VAL A 31 -4.55 -4.17 -3.54
CA VAL A 31 -5.09 -2.85 -3.16
C VAL A 31 -4.13 -1.71 -3.48
N ILE A 32 -2.80 -1.90 -3.30
CA ILE A 32 -1.82 -0.90 -3.75
C ILE A 32 -1.97 -0.63 -5.26
N SER A 33 -2.14 -1.68 -6.06
CA SER A 33 -2.31 -1.55 -7.51
C SER A 33 -3.62 -0.84 -7.88
N TRP A 34 -4.71 -1.13 -7.18
CA TRP A 34 -6.01 -0.48 -7.35
C TRP A 34 -6.01 1.00 -6.97
N GLY A 35 -5.30 1.38 -5.91
CA GLY A 35 -5.09 2.78 -5.56
C GLY A 35 -4.39 3.58 -6.67
N ARG A 36 -3.44 2.95 -7.38
CA ARG A 36 -2.71 3.60 -8.49
C ARG A 36 -3.57 3.87 -9.72
N ILE A 37 -4.60 3.04 -9.95
CA ILE A 37 -5.54 3.21 -11.06
C ILE A 37 -6.84 3.91 -10.64
N GLY A 38 -6.90 4.46 -9.41
CA GLY A 38 -8.03 5.25 -8.93
C GLY A 38 -9.28 4.46 -8.55
N GLN A 39 -9.17 3.15 -8.30
CA GLN A 39 -10.30 2.32 -7.85
C GLN A 39 -10.67 2.58 -6.38
N HIS A 40 -9.76 3.15 -5.59
CA HIS A 40 -10.02 3.70 -4.27
C HIS A 40 -9.03 4.83 -3.95
N VAL A 41 -9.31 5.57 -2.89
CA VAL A 41 -8.49 6.70 -2.43
C VAL A 41 -7.88 6.47 -1.04
N ASN A 42 -7.89 5.24 -0.54
CA ASN A 42 -7.47 4.95 0.83
C ASN A 42 -5.96 4.64 0.93
N PRO A 43 -5.30 5.03 2.04
CA PRO A 43 -3.91 4.69 2.33
C PRO A 43 -3.68 3.19 2.50
N CYS A 44 -2.47 2.75 2.12
CA CYS A 44 -1.99 1.38 2.34
C CYS A 44 -0.80 1.39 3.31
N VAL A 45 -0.85 0.52 4.32
CA VAL A 45 0.15 0.42 5.38
C VAL A 45 0.62 -1.03 5.50
N LEU A 46 1.93 -1.22 5.61
CA LEU A 46 2.57 -2.48 5.96
C LEU A 46 3.21 -2.33 7.33
N MET A 47 2.74 -3.10 8.31
CA MET A 47 3.31 -3.10 9.66
C MET A 47 4.61 -3.90 9.67
N ASN A 48 5.73 -3.20 9.65
CA ASN A 48 7.09 -3.71 9.58
C ASN A 48 7.61 -4.19 10.96
N TYR A 49 6.80 -5.00 11.65
CA TYR A 49 7.17 -5.52 12.96
C TYR A 49 8.43 -6.38 12.87
N LYS A 50 9.47 -6.01 13.63
CA LYS A 50 10.78 -6.68 13.63
C LYS A 50 11.37 -6.81 12.21
N GLU A 51 11.28 -5.75 11.41
CA GLU A 51 11.92 -5.66 10.10
C GLU A 51 11.40 -6.70 9.09
N PHE A 52 10.22 -7.28 9.33
CA PHE A 52 9.65 -8.35 8.49
C PHE A 52 9.48 -7.94 7.02
N PHE A 53 9.06 -6.69 6.77
CA PHE A 53 8.84 -6.13 5.43
C PHE A 53 10.06 -5.38 4.88
N ASP A 54 11.22 -5.36 5.53
CA ASP A 54 12.42 -4.70 5.02
C ASP A 54 12.82 -5.18 3.61
N PRO A 55 12.89 -6.49 3.31
CA PRO A 55 13.17 -6.97 1.96
C PRO A 55 12.13 -6.48 0.95
N PHE A 56 10.87 -6.36 1.38
CA PHE A 56 9.79 -5.90 0.53
C PHE A 56 9.87 -4.39 0.26
N LYS A 57 10.22 -3.59 1.28
CA LYS A 57 10.51 -2.16 1.14
C LYS A 57 11.69 -1.94 0.18
N GLN A 58 12.74 -2.74 0.28
CA GLN A 58 13.88 -2.71 -0.64
C GLN A 58 13.47 -3.04 -2.09
N GLN A 59 12.58 -4.02 -2.28
CA GLN A 59 12.04 -4.34 -3.60
C GLN A 59 11.28 -3.14 -4.21
N TYR A 60 10.47 -2.43 -3.42
CA TYR A 60 9.79 -1.22 -3.89
C TYR A 60 10.77 -0.08 -4.21
N GLN A 61 11.83 0.09 -3.40
CA GLN A 61 12.89 1.04 -3.71
C GLN A 61 13.61 0.69 -5.03
N ALA A 62 13.84 -0.60 -5.30
CA ALA A 62 14.38 -1.04 -6.58
C ALA A 62 13.44 -0.72 -7.75
N MET A 63 12.12 -0.88 -7.58
CA MET A 63 11.13 -0.46 -8.59
C MET A 63 11.20 1.05 -8.86
N VAL A 64 11.44 1.87 -7.82
CA VAL A 64 11.64 3.32 -7.98
C VAL A 64 12.91 3.60 -8.78
N ASN A 65 14.03 2.98 -8.40
CA ASN A 65 15.32 3.19 -9.05
C ASN A 65 15.34 2.75 -10.52
N GLN A 66 14.54 1.74 -10.87
CA GLN A 66 14.41 1.23 -12.23
C GLN A 66 13.28 1.89 -13.05
N GLY A 67 12.54 2.84 -12.47
CA GLY A 67 11.48 3.57 -13.16
C GLY A 67 10.15 2.84 -13.32
N PHE A 68 9.95 1.72 -12.60
CA PHE A 68 8.66 0.99 -12.57
C PHE A 68 7.64 1.59 -11.60
N LEU A 69 8.12 2.38 -10.64
CA LEU A 69 7.33 3.11 -9.64
C LEU A 69 7.91 4.53 -9.52
N THR A 70 7.08 5.55 -9.41
CA THR A 70 7.58 6.89 -9.10
C THR A 70 7.85 7.01 -7.60
N ARG A 71 8.72 7.94 -7.20
CA ARG A 71 8.94 8.22 -5.79
C ARG A 71 7.66 8.70 -5.10
N GLU A 72 6.89 9.55 -5.78
CA GLU A 72 5.61 10.06 -5.29
C GLU A 72 4.62 8.93 -5.00
N GLU A 73 4.49 7.94 -5.89
CA GLU A 73 3.64 6.76 -5.67
C GLU A 73 4.14 5.88 -4.52
N PHE A 74 5.47 5.71 -4.40
CA PHE A 74 6.06 4.95 -3.29
C PHE A 74 5.77 5.59 -1.94
N ASP A 75 5.86 6.92 -1.85
CA ASP A 75 5.56 7.67 -0.63
C ASP A 75 4.05 7.61 -0.24
N LYS A 76 3.17 7.04 -1.08
CA LYS A 76 1.77 6.71 -0.74
C LYS A 76 1.60 5.37 -0.04
N ILE A 77 2.70 4.66 0.22
CA ILE A 77 2.71 3.37 0.92
C ILE A 77 3.54 3.53 2.18
N LEU A 78 2.93 3.33 3.35
CA LEU A 78 3.64 3.40 4.61
C LEU A 78 4.18 2.03 5.00
N PHE A 79 5.48 1.94 5.25
CA PHE A 79 6.08 0.83 5.98
C PHE A 79 6.32 1.31 7.41
N ALA A 80 5.42 0.96 8.33
CA ALA A 80 5.39 1.48 9.70
C ALA A 80 6.04 0.51 10.69
N ASP A 81 6.96 0.99 11.52
CA ASP A 81 7.59 0.17 12.56
C ASP A 81 6.78 0.20 13.87
N ALA A 82 5.95 1.24 14.06
CA ALA A 82 5.04 1.42 15.19
C ALA A 82 3.64 1.88 14.77
N LEU A 83 2.61 1.46 15.53
CA LEU A 83 1.21 1.86 15.30
C LEU A 83 1.01 3.38 15.37
N THR A 84 1.83 4.09 16.13
CA THR A 84 1.79 5.55 16.28
C THR A 84 2.12 6.31 15.00
N GLU A 85 2.71 5.65 14.01
CA GLU A 85 3.03 6.25 12.70
C GLU A 85 1.82 6.26 11.74
N ILE A 86 0.81 5.42 12.00
CA ILE A 86 -0.32 5.24 11.09
C ILE A 86 -1.21 6.48 11.06
N GLN A 87 -1.66 6.97 12.23
CA GLN A 87 -2.61 8.10 12.27
C GLN A 87 -2.06 9.36 11.59
N PRO A 88 -0.81 9.80 11.87
CA PRO A 88 -0.24 10.96 11.18
C PRO A 88 -0.15 10.78 9.66
N PHE A 89 0.13 9.56 9.20
CA PHE A 89 0.18 9.25 7.78
C PHE A 89 -1.20 9.31 7.12
N VAL A 90 -2.22 8.74 7.77
CA VAL A 90 -3.61 8.78 7.29
C VAL A 90 -4.12 10.22 7.22
N ASP A 91 -3.87 11.03 8.25
CA ASP A 91 -4.34 12.43 8.30
C ASP A 91 -3.73 13.31 7.21
N GLN A 92 -2.51 12.99 6.77
CA GLN A 92 -1.78 13.72 5.73
C GLN A 92 -1.88 13.04 4.35
N TYR A 93 -2.63 11.95 4.25
CA TYR A 93 -2.68 11.15 3.04
C TYR A 93 -3.39 11.89 1.91
N ILE A 94 -2.67 12.05 0.80
CA ILE A 94 -3.24 12.54 -0.46
C ILE A 94 -3.10 11.40 -1.47
N PRO A 95 -4.18 10.92 -2.09
CA PRO A 95 -4.11 9.83 -3.06
C PRO A 95 -3.13 10.13 -4.21
N PRO A 96 -2.48 9.09 -4.79
CA PRO A 96 -1.62 9.29 -5.94
C PRO A 96 -2.42 9.81 -7.14
N LYS A 97 -1.75 10.52 -8.05
CA LYS A 97 -2.33 10.82 -9.36
C LYS A 97 -2.64 9.50 -10.09
N ILE A 98 -3.83 9.43 -10.70
CA ILE A 98 -4.28 8.24 -11.41
C ILE A 98 -3.31 7.95 -12.56
N ARG A 99 -2.78 6.72 -12.59
CA ARG A 99 -1.87 6.29 -13.63
C ARG A 99 -2.64 6.03 -14.92
N GLU A 100 -2.36 6.83 -15.95
CA GLU A 100 -2.84 6.59 -17.31
C GLU A 100 -1.84 5.70 -18.06
N TYR A 101 -2.29 4.55 -18.54
CA TYR A 101 -1.55 3.73 -19.49
C TYR A 101 -1.86 4.26 -20.89
N LYS A 102 -0.86 4.85 -21.55
CA LYS A 102 -0.93 5.16 -22.98
C LYS A 102 -0.50 3.96 -23.81
#